data_AF-A0A7S2BK45-F1
#
_entry.id   AF-A0A7S2BK45-F1
#
_cell.length_a   1.000
_cell.length_b   1.000
_cell.length_c   1.000
_cell.angle_alpha   90.00
_cell.angle_beta   90.00
_cell.angle_gamma   90.00
#
_symmetry.space_group_name_H-M   'P 1'
#
loop_
_entity.id
_entity.type
_entity.pdbx_description
1 polymer ?
#
loop_
_entity_poly.entity_id
_entity_poly.type
_entity_poly.pdbx_seq_one_letter_code
_entity_poly.pdbx_strand_id
1 'polypeptide(L)'
;RRAKERDAEERRAKEQRRVKGDLGQLKKLAREVDEEEKAREEARERRKAEEAQRMASRPLRLSKHLYQSPDLQVLTTDEAANSSLRTLAAPAFSSLVVDRYKHFQRRGMLEVNRKQEMRRPSRKIKHVERDRMWETSRVFAPPCPKPAAKQS
;
A
#
# COMPACT_ATOMS: atom_id res chain seq x y z
N ARG A 1 42.71 -27.76 49.85
CA ARG A 1 42.07 -26.47 50.22
C ARG A 1 42.87 -25.30 49.63
N ARG A 2 44.16 -25.16 49.95
CA ARG A 2 45.08 -24.14 49.40
C ARG A 2 45.15 -24.01 47.87
N ALA A 3 45.12 -25.12 47.12
CA ALA A 3 45.12 -25.07 45.65
C ALA A 3 43.83 -24.46 45.08
N LYS A 4 42.67 -24.80 45.66
CA LYS A 4 41.36 -24.25 45.27
C LYS A 4 41.24 -22.75 45.58
N GLU A 5 41.87 -22.30 46.67
CA GLU A 5 41.94 -20.88 47.04
C GLU A 5 42.79 -20.09 46.05
N ARG A 6 43.96 -20.62 45.66
CA ARG A 6 44.83 -20.01 44.63
C ARG A 6 44.14 -19.94 43.27
N ASP A 7 43.45 -21.00 42.86
CA ASP A 7 42.68 -21.00 41.61
C ASP A 7 41.55 -19.96 41.63
N ALA A 8 40.89 -19.77 42.78
CA ALA A 8 39.85 -18.76 42.95
C ALA A 8 40.42 -17.32 42.90
N GLU A 9 41.58 -17.08 43.51
CA GLU A 9 42.28 -15.80 43.45
C GLU A 9 42.76 -15.46 42.03
N GLU A 10 43.30 -16.43 41.30
CA GLU A 10 43.69 -16.22 39.90
C GLU A 10 42.49 -15.90 39.01
N ARG A 11 41.35 -16.55 39.22
CA ARG A 11 40.10 -16.24 38.50
C ARG A 11 39.63 -14.81 38.79
N ARG A 12 39.62 -14.42 40.06
CA ARG A 12 39.27 -13.04 40.48
C ARG A 12 40.24 -12.01 39.88
N ALA A 13 41.54 -12.30 39.84
CA ALA A 13 42.53 -11.41 39.24
C ALA A 13 42.34 -11.29 37.72
N LYS A 14 42.00 -12.39 37.03
CA LYS A 14 41.66 -12.38 35.59
C LYS A 14 40.39 -11.56 35.32
N GLU A 15 39.36 -11.71 36.14
CA GLU A 15 38.12 -10.92 36.06
C GLU A 15 38.39 -9.43 36.29
N GLN A 16 39.15 -9.06 37.32
CA GLN A 16 39.52 -7.67 37.57
C GLN A 16 40.33 -7.06 36.42
N ARG A 17 41.22 -7.83 35.78
CA ARG A 17 41.95 -7.38 34.59
C ARG A 17 41.03 -7.13 33.40
N ARG A 18 40.03 -7.99 33.18
CA ARG A 18 39.00 -7.80 32.14
C ARG A 18 38.21 -6.53 32.40
N VAL A 19 37.65 -6.39 33.60
CA VAL A 19 36.87 -5.20 34.00
C VAL A 19 37.68 -3.91 33.81
N LYS A 20 38.95 -3.89 34.21
CA LYS A 20 39.83 -2.72 33.99
C LYS A 20 40.07 -2.42 32.50
N GLY A 21 40.21 -3.46 31.68
CA GLY A 21 40.29 -3.34 30.22
C GLY A 21 39.03 -2.72 29.64
N ASP A 22 37.87 -3.25 30.01
CA ASP A 22 36.56 -2.79 29.55
C ASP A 22 36.31 -1.32 29.96
N LEU A 23 36.59 -0.98 31.23
CA LEU A 23 36.49 0.40 31.74
C LEU A 23 37.44 1.36 31.00
N GLY A 24 38.63 0.91 30.61
CA GLY A 24 39.56 1.69 29.81
C GLY A 24 39.05 1.96 28.39
N GLN A 25 38.30 1.02 27.82
CA GLN A 25 37.71 1.15 26.48
C GLN A 25 36.46 2.03 26.43
N LEU A 26 35.76 2.22 27.56
CA LEU A 26 34.51 3.01 27.61
C LEU A 26 34.67 4.43 27.03
N LYS A 27 35.78 5.10 27.29
CA LYS A 27 36.03 6.46 26.75
C LYS A 27 36.16 6.47 25.23
N LYS A 28 36.71 5.41 24.65
CA LYS A 28 36.84 5.25 23.20
C LYS A 28 35.47 4.98 22.60
N LEU A 29 34.72 4.05 23.18
CA LEU A 29 33.36 3.72 22.75
C LEU A 29 32.43 4.92 22.82
N ALA A 30 32.52 5.73 23.88
CA ALA A 30 31.73 6.96 23.99
C ALA A 30 32.01 7.94 22.84
N ARG A 31 33.28 8.14 22.48
CA ARG A 31 33.66 8.99 21.33
C ARG A 31 33.16 8.42 20.00
N GLU A 32 33.29 7.13 19.80
CA GLU A 32 32.80 6.45 18.59
C GLU A 32 31.27 6.61 18.46
N VAL A 33 30.53 6.48 19.57
CA VAL A 33 29.08 6.73 19.60
C VAL A 33 28.76 8.19 19.25
N ASP A 34 29.44 9.16 19.86
CA ASP A 34 29.22 10.59 19.58
C ASP A 34 29.49 10.95 18.11
N GLU A 35 30.53 10.38 17.51
CA GLU A 35 30.88 10.57 16.11
C GLU A 35 29.84 9.94 15.18
N GLU A 36 29.38 8.72 15.49
CA GLU A 36 28.30 8.08 14.74
C GLU A 36 26.98 8.84 14.84
N GLU A 37 26.62 9.36 16.00
CA GLU A 37 25.40 10.14 16.18
C GLU A 37 25.43 11.42 15.35
N LYS A 38 26.55 12.16 15.38
CA LYS A 38 26.74 13.34 14.53
C LYS A 38 26.62 13.00 13.05
N ALA A 39 27.28 11.93 12.60
CA ALA A 39 27.19 11.50 11.20
C ALA A 39 25.76 11.10 10.80
N ARG A 40 25.01 10.44 11.71
CA ARG A 40 23.60 10.09 11.49
C ARG A 40 22.72 11.33 11.45
N GLU A 41 22.96 12.32 12.29
CA GLU A 41 22.24 13.59 12.29
C GLU A 41 22.47 14.36 10.99
N GLU A 42 23.72 14.54 10.58
CA GLU A 42 24.05 15.16 9.29
C GLU A 42 23.39 14.43 8.12
N ALA A 43 23.44 13.09 8.11
CA ALA A 43 22.78 12.31 7.06
C ALA A 43 21.25 12.49 7.07
N ARG A 44 20.62 12.61 8.25
CA ARG A 44 19.19 12.91 8.37
C ARG A 44 18.88 14.31 7.86
N GLU A 45 19.69 15.31 8.17
CA GLU A 45 19.51 16.68 7.70
C GLU A 45 19.65 16.79 6.19
N ARG A 46 20.68 16.15 5.61
CA ARG A 46 20.86 16.06 4.14
C ARG A 46 19.63 15.42 3.48
N ARG A 47 19.13 14.31 4.04
CA ARG A 47 17.92 13.64 3.53
C ARG A 47 16.69 14.55 3.62
N LYS A 48 16.49 15.27 4.72
CA LYS A 48 15.39 16.22 4.88
C LYS A 48 15.48 17.36 3.85
N ALA A 49 16.68 17.89 3.61
CA ALA A 49 16.90 18.93 2.61
C ALA A 49 16.61 18.44 1.19
N GLU A 50 17.11 17.25 0.82
CA GLU A 50 16.81 16.62 -0.47
C GLU A 50 15.30 16.34 -0.63
N GLU A 51 14.64 15.87 0.42
CA GLU A 51 13.21 15.62 0.41
C GLU A 51 12.42 16.92 0.23
N ALA A 52 12.79 18.00 0.93
CA ALA A 52 12.18 19.32 0.76
C ALA A 52 12.33 19.85 -0.68
N GLN A 53 13.53 19.72 -1.27
CA GLN A 53 13.77 20.10 -2.68
C GLN A 53 12.96 19.25 -3.66
N ARG A 54 12.84 17.94 -3.40
CA ARG A 54 12.02 17.03 -4.19
C ARG A 54 10.54 17.34 -4.07
N MET A 55 10.06 17.69 -2.88
CA MET A 55 8.65 18.04 -2.65
C MET A 55 8.28 19.39 -3.26
N ALA A 56 9.22 20.33 -3.32
CA ALA A 56 9.02 21.61 -4.00
C ALA A 56 8.96 21.47 -5.54
N SER A 57 9.75 20.55 -6.12
CA SER A 57 9.79 20.34 -7.58
C SER A 57 8.68 19.42 -8.09
N ARG A 58 8.24 18.44 -7.28
CA ARG A 58 7.22 17.46 -7.67
C ARG A 58 5.80 18.01 -7.45
N PRO A 59 4.82 17.59 -8.25
CA PRO A 59 3.42 17.91 -7.98
C PRO A 59 3.00 17.34 -6.62
N LEU A 60 2.10 18.01 -5.92
CA LEU A 60 1.53 17.52 -4.66
C LEU A 60 0.83 16.17 -4.91
N ARG A 61 1.07 15.20 -4.03
CA ARG A 61 0.49 13.85 -4.11
C ARG A 61 -0.22 13.50 -2.82
N LEU A 62 -1.52 13.24 -2.92
CA LEU A 62 -2.31 12.62 -1.86
C LEU A 62 -2.26 11.08 -1.91
N SER A 63 -2.01 10.51 -3.10
CA SER A 63 -2.11 9.07 -3.35
C SER A 63 -0.86 8.51 -4.05
N LYS A 64 -0.86 7.19 -4.25
CA LYS A 64 0.20 6.45 -4.95
C LYS A 64 0.40 6.92 -6.40
N HIS A 65 -0.61 7.43 -7.08
CA HIS A 65 -0.50 7.78 -8.50
C HIS A 65 0.09 9.18 -8.71
N LEU A 66 0.71 9.40 -9.88
CA LEU A 66 1.24 10.69 -10.29
C LEU A 66 0.19 11.46 -11.07
N TYR A 67 0.06 12.76 -10.81
CA TYR A 67 -0.73 13.65 -11.66
C TYR A 67 -0.16 13.64 -13.08
N GLN A 68 -1.06 13.44 -14.04
CA GLN A 68 -0.77 13.56 -15.47
C GLN A 68 -1.61 14.72 -16.00
N SER A 69 -0.93 15.68 -16.64
CA SER A 69 -1.59 16.77 -17.34
C SER A 69 -2.47 16.19 -18.45
N PRO A 70 -3.67 16.75 -18.67
CA PRO A 70 -4.46 16.38 -19.83
C PRO A 70 -3.72 16.75 -21.12
N ASP A 71 -4.01 16.02 -22.19
CA ASP A 71 -3.46 16.32 -23.51
C ASP A 71 -3.98 17.67 -23.99
N LEU A 72 -3.07 18.50 -24.52
CA LEU A 72 -3.41 19.82 -25.02
C LEU A 72 -4.15 19.67 -26.35
N GLN A 73 -5.47 19.93 -26.34
CA GLN A 73 -6.26 20.07 -27.56
C GLN A 73 -6.00 21.47 -28.12
N VAL A 74 -5.01 21.60 -28.99
CA VAL A 74 -4.65 22.86 -29.65
C VAL A 74 -4.90 22.72 -31.15
N LEU A 75 -5.55 23.71 -31.73
CA LEU A 75 -5.70 23.82 -33.18
C LEU A 75 -4.41 24.40 -33.77
N THR A 76 -4.00 23.88 -34.92
CA THR A 76 -2.87 24.46 -35.66
C THR A 76 -3.28 25.79 -36.30
N THR A 77 -2.31 26.61 -36.69
CA THR A 77 -2.58 27.93 -37.28
C THR A 77 -3.44 27.85 -38.53
N ASP A 78 -3.25 26.80 -39.32
CA ASP A 78 -3.96 26.60 -40.58
C ASP A 78 -5.42 26.21 -40.32
N GLU A 79 -5.67 25.39 -39.30
CA GLU A 79 -7.02 25.01 -38.85
C GLU A 79 -7.73 26.18 -38.16
N ALA A 80 -7.00 27.00 -37.41
CA ALA A 80 -7.54 28.16 -36.70
C ALA A 80 -7.85 29.34 -37.63
N ALA A 81 -7.00 29.60 -38.64
CA ALA A 81 -7.17 30.70 -39.59
C ALA A 81 -8.24 30.41 -40.64
N ASN A 82 -8.38 29.15 -41.04
CA ASN A 82 -9.33 28.74 -42.08
C ASN A 82 -10.73 28.41 -41.54
N SER A 83 -10.95 28.47 -40.22
CA SER A 83 -12.24 28.18 -39.59
C SER A 83 -12.91 29.44 -39.03
N SER A 84 -14.18 29.61 -39.35
CA SER A 84 -15.04 30.58 -38.66
C SER A 84 -15.33 30.12 -37.23
N LEU A 85 -15.64 31.03 -36.31
CA LEU A 85 -16.05 30.70 -34.93
C LEU A 85 -17.25 29.74 -34.85
N ARG A 86 -18.10 29.70 -35.89
CA ARG A 86 -19.25 28.79 -35.97
C ARG A 86 -18.86 27.36 -36.37
N THR A 87 -17.77 27.21 -37.10
CA THR A 87 -17.22 25.91 -37.54
C THR A 87 -16.28 25.30 -36.52
N LEU A 88 -15.77 26.09 -35.57
CA LEU A 88 -15.05 25.58 -34.40
C LEU A 88 -16.03 24.80 -33.53
N ALA A 89 -15.95 23.48 -33.60
CA ALA A 89 -16.80 22.62 -32.80
C ALA A 89 -16.54 22.90 -31.31
N ALA A 90 -17.55 23.33 -30.57
CA ALA A 90 -17.52 23.40 -29.11
C ALA A 90 -16.90 22.17 -28.41
N PRO A 91 -17.07 20.90 -28.90
CA PRO A 91 -16.38 19.74 -28.32
C PRO A 91 -14.88 19.60 -28.65
N ALA A 92 -14.31 20.44 -29.52
CA ALA A 92 -12.85 20.47 -29.76
C ALA A 92 -12.08 21.10 -28.59
N PHE A 93 -12.80 21.76 -27.67
CA PHE A 93 -12.26 22.27 -26.42
C PHE A 93 -12.52 21.28 -25.30
N SER A 94 -11.54 21.10 -24.42
CA SER A 94 -11.67 20.26 -23.23
C SER A 94 -12.92 20.68 -22.44
N SER A 95 -13.72 19.69 -22.03
CA SER A 95 -14.87 19.99 -21.17
C SER A 95 -14.37 20.64 -19.87
N LEU A 96 -14.96 21.77 -19.47
CA LEU A 96 -14.59 22.50 -18.25
C LEU A 96 -14.55 21.62 -16.99
N VAL A 97 -15.38 20.58 -16.96
CA VAL A 97 -15.43 19.62 -15.84
C VAL A 97 -14.12 18.83 -15.74
N VAL A 98 -13.56 18.38 -16.86
CA VAL A 98 -12.28 17.65 -16.89
C VAL A 98 -11.15 18.57 -16.43
N ASP A 99 -11.14 19.82 -16.85
CA ASP A 99 -10.12 20.79 -16.46
C ASP A 99 -10.20 21.12 -14.97
N ARG A 100 -11.41 21.36 -14.44
CA ARG A 100 -11.62 21.56 -13.00
C ARG A 100 -11.19 20.33 -12.19
N TYR A 101 -11.57 19.14 -12.63
CA TYR A 101 -11.18 17.89 -11.99
C TYR A 101 -9.65 17.72 -11.94
N LYS A 102 -8.97 17.95 -13.07
CA LYS A 102 -7.50 17.89 -13.15
C LYS A 102 -6.82 19.01 -12.36
N HIS A 103 -7.42 20.19 -12.28
CA HIS A 103 -6.93 21.29 -11.46
C HIS A 103 -6.96 20.93 -9.97
N PHE A 104 -8.07 20.36 -9.48
CA PHE A 104 -8.17 19.90 -8.09
C PHE A 104 -7.19 18.76 -7.77
N GLN A 105 -6.94 17.86 -8.73
CA GLN A 105 -5.89 16.84 -8.60
C GLN A 105 -4.50 17.45 -8.49
N ARG A 106 -4.16 18.41 -9.36
CA ARG A 106 -2.85 19.09 -9.34
C ARG A 106 -2.59 19.83 -8.02
N ARG A 107 -3.63 20.40 -7.42
CA ARG A 107 -3.56 21.10 -6.13
C ARG A 107 -3.55 20.17 -4.91
N GLY A 108 -3.72 18.86 -5.10
CA GLY A 108 -3.84 17.92 -3.99
C GLY A 108 -5.10 18.16 -3.16
N MET A 109 -6.20 18.64 -3.77
CA MET A 109 -7.53 18.65 -3.15
C MET A 109 -8.27 17.34 -3.43
N LEU A 110 -7.99 16.74 -4.59
CA LEU A 110 -8.52 15.45 -5.00
C LEU A 110 -7.37 14.49 -5.25
N GLU A 111 -7.54 13.22 -4.87
CA GLU A 111 -6.56 12.19 -5.19
C GLU A 111 -6.53 11.85 -6.69
N VAL A 112 -5.33 11.48 -7.16
CA VAL A 112 -5.17 10.93 -8.50
C VAL A 112 -5.47 9.45 -8.44
N ASN A 113 -6.50 9.01 -9.15
CA ASN A 113 -6.93 7.62 -9.22
C ASN A 113 -6.94 7.11 -10.66
N ARG A 114 -6.65 5.83 -10.84
CA ARG A 114 -6.90 5.12 -12.09
C ARG A 114 -8.26 4.45 -12.02
N LYS A 115 -8.96 4.39 -13.16
CA LYS A 115 -10.19 3.61 -13.27
C LYS A 115 -9.88 2.16 -12.89
N GLN A 116 -10.55 1.64 -11.87
CA GLN A 116 -10.41 0.25 -11.48
C GLN A 116 -11.22 -0.61 -12.45
N GLU A 117 -10.52 -1.45 -13.23
CA GLU A 117 -11.20 -2.49 -14.02
C GLU A 117 -11.73 -3.55 -13.06
N MET A 118 -13.04 -3.81 -13.13
CA MET A 118 -13.65 -4.92 -12.40
C MET A 118 -13.21 -6.24 -13.03
N ARG A 119 -12.06 -6.78 -12.61
CA ARG A 119 -11.66 -8.14 -12.96
C ARG A 119 -12.36 -9.10 -12.02
N ARG A 120 -13.27 -9.91 -12.57
CA ARG A 120 -13.84 -11.03 -11.81
C ARG A 120 -12.70 -11.99 -11.50
N PRO A 121 -12.42 -12.30 -10.22
CA PRO A 121 -11.47 -13.34 -9.92
C PRO A 121 -11.99 -14.62 -10.59
N SER A 122 -11.13 -15.32 -11.31
CA SER A 122 -11.47 -16.60 -11.93
C SER A 122 -11.67 -17.65 -10.84
N ARG A 123 -12.80 -17.59 -10.14
CA ARG A 123 -13.26 -18.70 -9.30
C ARG A 123 -13.64 -19.82 -10.26
N LYS A 124 -13.03 -20.99 -10.09
CA LYS A 124 -13.47 -22.21 -10.78
C LYS A 124 -14.92 -22.45 -10.37
N ILE A 125 -15.87 -22.17 -11.26
CA ILE A 125 -17.27 -22.49 -11.04
C ILE A 125 -17.34 -24.01 -11.04
N LYS A 126 -17.52 -24.62 -9.87
CA LYS A 126 -17.83 -26.04 -9.80
C LYS A 126 -19.27 -26.18 -10.29
N HIS A 127 -19.44 -26.68 -11.50
CA HIS A 127 -20.73 -27.16 -11.96
C HIS A 127 -21.08 -28.39 -11.13
N VAL A 128 -21.95 -28.22 -10.15
CA VAL A 128 -22.60 -29.34 -9.50
C VAL A 128 -23.81 -29.66 -10.37
N GLU A 129 -23.80 -30.83 -11.00
CA GLU A 129 -24.98 -31.33 -11.68
C GLU A 129 -26.11 -31.41 -10.66
N ARG A 130 -27.23 -30.78 -10.99
CA ARG A 130 -28.42 -30.83 -10.15
C ARG A 130 -29.05 -32.19 -10.42
N ASP A 131 -28.82 -33.17 -9.54
CA ASP A 131 -29.46 -34.48 -9.63
C ASP A 131 -30.98 -34.27 -9.79
N ARG A 132 -31.53 -34.72 -10.92
CA ARG A 132 -32.98 -34.68 -11.19
C ARG A 132 -33.67 -35.76 -10.37
N MET A 133 -33.76 -35.57 -9.06
CA MET A 133 -34.47 -36.49 -8.16
C MET A 133 -35.98 -36.20 -8.17
N TRP A 134 -36.65 -36.31 -9.33
CA TRP A 134 -38.12 -36.29 -9.37
C TRP A 134 -38.78 -37.30 -10.32
N GLU A 135 -38.02 -38.19 -11.00
CA GLU A 135 -38.63 -39.14 -11.96
C GLU A 135 -38.72 -40.61 -11.48
N THR A 136 -38.35 -40.94 -10.25
CA THR A 136 -38.48 -42.31 -9.73
C THR A 136 -39.18 -42.37 -8.36
N SER A 137 -40.42 -41.89 -8.30
CA SER A 137 -41.37 -42.27 -7.24
C SER A 137 -42.83 -42.13 -7.70
N ARG A 138 -43.13 -42.58 -8.93
CA ARG A 138 -44.48 -43.05 -9.30
C ARG A 138 -44.49 -44.58 -9.30
N VAL A 139 -44.29 -45.17 -8.13
CA VAL A 139 -44.68 -46.56 -7.85
C VAL A 139 -45.61 -46.50 -6.65
N PHE A 140 -46.90 -46.44 -6.97
CA PHE A 140 -48.05 -46.92 -6.20
C PHE A 140 -47.78 -47.23 -4.71
N ALA A 141 -47.82 -46.21 -3.84
CA ALA A 141 -47.99 -46.47 -2.41
C ALA A 141 -49.46 -46.87 -2.17
N PRO A 142 -49.76 -48.03 -1.56
CA PRO A 142 -51.13 -48.44 -1.29
C PRO A 142 -51.82 -47.46 -0.32
N PRO A 143 -53.15 -47.30 -0.42
CA PRO A 143 -53.90 -46.32 0.36
C PRO A 143 -53.74 -46.59 1.87
N CYS A 144 -53.43 -45.53 2.62
CA CYS A 144 -53.28 -45.58 4.07
C CYS A 144 -54.56 -46.12 4.73
N PRO A 145 -54.46 -46.99 5.76
CA PRO A 145 -55.62 -47.42 6.53
C PRO A 145 -56.23 -46.21 7.27
N LYS A 146 -57.55 -46.02 7.15
CA LYS A 146 -58.28 -44.93 7.81
C LYS A 146 -58.12 -45.04 9.34
N PRO A 147 -57.98 -43.91 10.05
CA PRO A 147 -57.84 -43.92 11.51
C PRO A 147 -59.11 -44.48 12.17
N ALA A 148 -58.94 -45.44 13.07
CA ALA A 148 -60.02 -45.96 13.90
C ALA A 148 -60.61 -44.83 14.76
N ALA A 149 -61.92 -44.63 14.69
CA ALA A 149 -62.65 -43.71 15.55
C ALA A 149 -62.50 -44.14 17.01
N LYS A 150 -61.97 -43.25 17.85
CA LYS A 150 -62.04 -43.41 19.31
C LYS A 150 -63.50 -43.23 19.72
N GLN A 151 -64.15 -44.29 20.17
CA GLN A 151 -65.37 -44.20 20.97
C GLN A 151 -64.95 -44.26 22.45
N SER A 152 -65.47 -43.30 23.22
CA SER A 152 -65.57 -43.21 24.70
C SER A 152 -64.50 -43.88 25.56
#